data_AF-A0A9D8BXB7-F1
#
_entry.id   AF-A0A9D8BXB7-F1
#
_cell.length_a   1.000
_cell.length_b   1.000
_cell.length_c   1.000
_cell.angle_alpha   90.00
_cell.angle_beta   90.00
_cell.angle_gamma   90.00
#
_symmetry.space_group_name_H-M   'P 1'
#
loop_
_entity.id
_entity.type
_entity.pdbx_description
1 polymer ?
#
loop_
_entity_poly.entity_id
_entity_poly.type
_entity_poly.pdbx_seq_one_letter_code
_entity_poly.pdbx_strand_id
1 'polypeptide(L)'
;MNVIDPMVQRLAVAQSALLEPAGLKQSDLARALGCMAEHRVDDADLYFQYTRSEAWSLDEGIVKSGSFSIDQGLGVRAVQGEKSAFSYSDGISESILMDAARATRSIARQGGGQAKLKPKMKRAKIAQHYGFADPIAAMTADDKVALLHKIEAYARGRDSRIRQVMASLAAEWDVMMVARLDGTMAADVRPLIRLSVSVIVEQKGRREQGYSGGGGRFNLDYFTEAQAYAHVDKAVDQALLNLEARPAPAGQMTVVLGSGWPGILLHEAVGHGLEGDFNRKGSSVFSGRIGERVAAKGVTVVDDGTIADRRGSLNIDDEGEQTRRTVLIEDGILKGYLQDRLNARLMKVAPTGNGRRESFAHLPMPRMTNTIMLNGDKDPEEIIASIDRGIYAVNFGGGQV
;
A
#
# COMPACT_ATOMS: atom_id res chain seq x y z
N MET A 1 13.35 -12.57 28.61
CA MET A 1 12.71 -11.28 28.25
C MET A 1 11.27 -11.59 27.89
N ASN A 2 10.28 -11.02 28.59
CA ASN A 2 8.89 -11.15 28.18
C ASN A 2 8.74 -10.42 26.84
N VAL A 3 8.50 -11.16 25.76
CA VAL A 3 8.16 -10.56 24.47
C VAL A 3 6.83 -9.87 24.68
N ILE A 4 6.84 -8.54 24.77
CA ILE A 4 5.63 -7.73 24.86
C ILE A 4 4.84 -7.98 23.57
N ASP A 5 3.55 -8.29 23.70
CA ASP A 5 2.64 -8.50 22.58
C ASP A 5 2.73 -7.32 21.58
N PRO A 6 3.10 -7.56 20.30
CA PRO A 6 3.27 -6.49 19.31
C PRO A 6 2.03 -5.60 19.11
N MET A 7 0.82 -6.14 19.31
CA MET A 7 -0.42 -5.36 19.26
C MET A 7 -0.53 -4.40 20.44
N VAL A 8 -0.03 -4.78 21.62
CA VAL A 8 -0.05 -3.93 22.82
C VAL A 8 0.83 -2.70 22.62
N GLN A 9 2.01 -2.87 22.03
CA GLN A 9 2.91 -1.75 21.74
C GLN A 9 2.29 -0.77 20.74
N ARG A 10 1.71 -1.29 19.64
CA ARG A 10 1.06 -0.45 18.62
C ARG A 10 -0.18 0.26 19.15
N LEU A 11 -1.00 -0.42 19.95
CA LEU A 11 -2.15 0.22 20.62
C LEU A 11 -1.70 1.32 21.57
N ALA A 12 -0.59 1.15 22.29
CA ALA A 12 -0.07 2.20 23.16
C ALA A 12 0.37 3.44 22.37
N VAL A 13 1.10 3.24 21.27
CA VAL A 13 1.50 4.35 20.37
C VAL A 13 0.26 5.03 19.77
N ALA A 14 -0.70 4.25 19.27
CA ALA A 14 -1.92 4.78 18.68
C ALA A 14 -2.80 5.52 19.71
N GLN A 15 -2.91 5.03 20.94
CA GLN A 15 -3.64 5.73 22.01
C GLN A 15 -3.00 7.08 22.32
N SER A 16 -1.68 7.12 22.42
CA SER A 16 -0.95 8.37 22.72
C SER A 16 -0.98 9.37 21.57
N ALA A 17 -0.94 8.89 20.32
CA ALA A 17 -1.01 9.77 19.15
C ALA A 17 -2.44 10.23 18.80
N LEU A 18 -3.46 9.38 19.00
CA LEU A 18 -4.80 9.60 18.45
C LEU A 18 -5.87 9.94 19.51
N LEU A 19 -5.82 9.33 20.70
CA LEU A 19 -6.88 9.45 21.69
C LEU A 19 -6.55 10.45 22.80
N GLU A 20 -5.36 10.33 23.39
CA GLU A 20 -4.93 11.18 24.52
C GLU A 20 -4.97 12.68 24.18
N PRO A 21 -4.49 13.16 23.01
CA PRO A 21 -4.53 14.58 22.66
C PRO A 21 -5.95 15.12 22.49
N ALA A 22 -6.88 14.25 22.08
CA ALA A 22 -8.30 14.56 21.92
C ALA A 22 -9.11 14.39 23.22
N GLY A 23 -8.47 13.95 24.32
CA GLY A 23 -9.15 13.63 25.58
C GLY A 23 -10.08 12.41 25.51
N LEU A 24 -9.96 11.58 24.47
CA LEU A 24 -10.82 10.42 24.24
C LEU A 24 -10.38 9.21 25.06
N LYS A 25 -11.36 8.44 25.53
CA LYS A 25 -11.15 7.16 26.22
C LYS A 25 -11.83 6.04 25.44
N GLN A 26 -11.44 4.80 25.71
CA GLN A 26 -12.09 3.61 25.16
C GLN A 26 -13.62 3.57 25.42
N SER A 27 -14.09 4.16 26.52
CA SER A 27 -15.52 4.32 26.82
C SER A 27 -16.25 5.19 25.79
N ASP A 28 -15.59 6.20 25.23
CA ASP A 28 -16.17 7.10 24.23
C ASP A 28 -16.34 6.40 22.89
N LEU A 29 -15.35 5.59 22.51
CA LEU A 29 -15.42 4.71 21.33
C LEU A 29 -16.57 3.71 21.48
N ALA A 30 -16.71 3.08 22.64
CA ALA A 30 -17.81 2.16 22.92
C ALA A 30 -19.18 2.84 22.88
N ARG A 31 -19.29 4.08 23.38
CA ARG A 31 -20.51 4.89 23.32
C ARG A 31 -20.87 5.29 21.89
N ALA A 32 -19.90 5.70 21.08
CA ALA A 32 -20.11 6.02 19.66
C ALA A 32 -20.59 4.78 18.88
N LEU A 33 -19.93 3.63 19.05
CA LEU A 33 -20.38 2.36 18.46
C LEU A 33 -21.78 1.95 18.96
N GLY A 34 -22.06 2.17 20.26
CA GLY A 34 -23.38 1.96 20.84
C GLY A 34 -24.46 2.83 20.21
N CYS A 35 -24.15 4.10 19.94
CA CYS A 35 -25.04 5.02 19.23
C CYS A 35 -25.35 4.50 17.82
N MET A 36 -24.33 4.05 17.08
CA MET A 36 -24.51 3.46 15.74
C MET A 36 -25.34 2.16 15.78
N ALA A 37 -25.23 1.38 16.87
CA ALA A 37 -25.92 0.12 17.08
C ALA A 37 -27.40 0.26 17.50
N GLU A 38 -27.90 1.46 17.79
CA GLU A 38 -29.31 1.71 18.11
C GLU A 38 -30.26 1.30 16.96
N HIS A 39 -29.75 1.22 15.73
CA HIS A 39 -30.44 0.67 14.58
C HIS A 39 -29.72 -0.57 14.07
N ARG A 40 -30.45 -1.44 13.37
CA ARG A 40 -29.92 -2.70 12.86
C ARG A 40 -28.93 -2.46 11.71
N VAL A 41 -27.65 -2.42 12.06
CA VAL A 41 -26.51 -2.45 11.15
C VAL A 41 -25.86 -3.84 11.18
N ASP A 42 -25.27 -4.24 10.05
CA ASP A 42 -24.59 -5.52 9.92
C ASP A 42 -23.09 -5.42 10.30
N ASP A 43 -22.50 -4.23 10.17
CA ASP A 43 -21.15 -3.91 10.66
C ASP A 43 -21.03 -2.40 10.91
N ALA A 44 -20.08 -2.01 11.74
CA ALA A 44 -19.72 -0.62 11.96
C ALA A 44 -18.29 -0.49 12.50
N ASP A 45 -17.60 0.57 12.11
CA ASP A 45 -16.28 0.90 12.62
C ASP A 45 -16.01 2.39 12.77
N LEU A 46 -15.07 2.67 13.68
CA LEU A 46 -14.40 3.93 13.90
C LEU A 46 -12.95 3.73 13.48
N TYR A 47 -12.47 4.54 12.56
CA TYR A 47 -11.09 4.53 12.07
C TYR A 47 -10.44 5.86 12.41
N PHE A 48 -9.27 5.83 13.02
CA PHE A 48 -8.49 7.00 13.41
C PHE A 48 -7.13 6.93 12.73
N GLN A 49 -6.61 8.08 12.33
CA GLN A 49 -5.33 8.16 11.66
C GLN A 49 -4.59 9.45 12.03
N TYR A 50 -3.27 9.32 12.13
CA TYR A 50 -2.32 10.43 12.28
C TYR A 50 -1.10 10.09 11.43
N THR A 51 -0.77 10.96 10.48
CA THR A 51 0.35 10.79 9.56
C THR A 51 1.29 11.98 9.68
N ARG A 52 2.58 11.70 9.80
CA ARG A 52 3.63 12.68 9.54
C ARG A 52 4.37 12.27 8.28
N SER A 53 4.54 13.21 7.36
CA SER A 53 5.32 12.97 6.15
C SER A 53 6.35 14.07 5.97
N GLU A 54 7.54 13.68 5.53
CA GLU A 54 8.64 14.56 5.22
C GLU A 54 9.18 14.23 3.83
N ALA A 55 9.45 15.26 3.03
CA ALA A 55 10.07 15.09 1.72
C ALA A 55 11.13 16.16 1.46
N TRP A 56 12.22 15.74 0.82
CA TRP A 56 13.33 16.58 0.41
C TRP A 56 13.58 16.36 -1.07
N SER A 57 13.75 17.43 -1.83
CA SER A 57 14.04 17.35 -3.27
C SER A 57 15.30 18.14 -3.62
N LEU A 58 16.13 17.53 -4.44
CA LEU A 58 17.29 18.13 -5.07
C LEU A 58 17.06 18.18 -6.57
N ASP A 59 17.42 19.31 -7.17
CA ASP A 59 17.45 19.53 -8.60
C ASP A 59 18.44 20.66 -8.92
N GLU A 60 19.18 20.54 -10.03
CA GLU A 60 20.17 21.52 -10.50
C GLU A 60 21.25 21.94 -9.47
N GLY A 61 21.87 21.02 -8.74
CA GLY A 61 22.96 21.38 -7.82
C GLY A 61 22.49 21.70 -6.40
N ILE A 62 21.19 21.91 -6.21
CA ILE A 62 20.64 22.52 -5.01
C ILE A 62 19.46 21.72 -4.47
N VAL A 63 19.34 21.66 -3.14
CA VAL A 63 18.12 21.17 -2.49
C VAL A 63 17.04 22.26 -2.64
N LYS A 64 16.09 22.05 -3.55
CA LYS A 64 15.06 23.04 -3.91
C LYS A 64 13.94 23.12 -2.88
N SER A 65 13.61 22.02 -2.21
CA SER A 65 12.52 21.99 -1.24
C SER A 65 12.75 21.00 -0.12
N GLY A 66 12.36 21.40 1.08
CA GLY A 66 12.02 20.50 2.20
C GLY A 66 10.59 20.77 2.60
N SER A 67 9.77 19.72 2.73
CA SER A 67 8.38 19.82 3.16
C SER A 67 8.12 18.88 4.33
N PHE A 68 7.34 19.34 5.29
CA PHE A 68 6.84 18.53 6.39
C PHE A 68 5.33 18.75 6.51
N SER A 69 4.57 17.66 6.52
CA SER A 69 3.11 17.68 6.61
C SER A 69 2.64 16.78 7.75
N ILE A 70 1.61 17.26 8.45
CA ILE A 70 0.84 16.46 9.40
C ILE A 70 -0.58 16.38 8.88
N ASP A 71 -1.12 15.17 8.81
CA ASP A 71 -2.54 14.93 8.57
C ASP A 71 -3.10 14.06 9.69
N GLN A 72 -4.34 14.31 10.09
CA GLN A 72 -5.01 13.53 11.12
C GLN A 72 -6.51 13.59 10.95
N GLY A 73 -7.20 12.59 11.49
CA GLY A 73 -8.65 12.63 11.53
C GLY A 73 -9.27 11.31 11.94
N LEU A 74 -10.60 11.29 11.83
CA LEU A 74 -11.41 10.10 12.06
C LEU A 74 -12.39 9.87 10.91
N GLY A 75 -12.64 8.60 10.62
CA GLY A 75 -13.67 8.13 9.71
C GLY A 75 -14.61 7.18 10.46
N VAL A 76 -15.92 7.35 10.28
CA VAL A 76 -16.95 6.53 10.90
C VAL A 76 -17.78 5.88 9.80
N ARG A 77 -17.98 4.57 9.89
CA ARG A 77 -18.70 3.80 8.88
C ARG A 77 -19.75 2.89 9.51
N ALA A 78 -20.97 2.95 8.98
CA ALA A 78 -22.04 2.00 9.28
C ALA A 78 -22.45 1.25 8.01
N VAL A 79 -22.67 -0.07 8.10
CA VAL A 79 -22.95 -0.92 6.94
C VAL A 79 -24.27 -1.67 7.14
N GLN A 80 -25.14 -1.66 6.12
CA GLN A 80 -26.36 -2.45 6.06
C GLN A 80 -26.53 -3.08 4.67
N GLY A 81 -26.46 -4.41 4.60
CA GLY A 81 -26.43 -5.17 3.36
C GLY A 81 -25.23 -4.75 2.51
N GLU A 82 -25.52 -4.19 1.33
CA GLU A 82 -24.53 -3.67 0.38
C GLU A 82 -24.25 -2.17 0.54
N LYS A 83 -25.00 -1.49 1.41
CA LYS A 83 -24.92 -0.04 1.60
C LYS A 83 -23.94 0.29 2.71
N SER A 84 -23.17 1.35 2.50
CA SER A 84 -22.29 1.97 3.49
C SER A 84 -22.65 3.43 3.67
N ALA A 85 -22.83 3.87 4.90
CA ALA A 85 -22.88 5.28 5.26
C ALA A 85 -21.56 5.64 5.92
N PHE A 86 -21.02 6.78 5.53
CA PHE A 86 -19.68 7.19 5.89
C PHE A 86 -19.66 8.69 6.18
N SER A 87 -18.94 9.05 7.23
CA SER A 87 -18.68 10.43 7.64
C SER A 87 -17.25 10.50 8.15
N TYR A 88 -16.55 11.59 7.87
CA TYR A 88 -15.19 11.79 8.33
C TYR A 88 -14.98 13.24 8.78
N SER A 89 -13.88 13.47 9.50
CA SER A 89 -13.41 14.80 9.89
C SER A 89 -11.90 14.78 10.08
N ASP A 90 -11.26 15.90 9.76
CA ASP A 90 -9.87 16.28 10.03
C ASP A 90 -9.61 16.64 11.51
N GLY A 91 -10.68 16.79 12.30
CA GLY A 91 -10.61 16.97 13.75
C GLY A 91 -10.90 15.67 14.49
N ILE A 92 -10.24 15.48 15.64
CA ILE A 92 -10.54 14.40 16.59
C ILE A 92 -11.00 15.01 17.91
N SER A 93 -12.27 14.79 18.23
CA SER A 93 -12.86 15.16 19.52
C SER A 93 -14.08 14.28 19.82
N GLU A 94 -14.53 14.29 21.07
CA GLU A 94 -15.73 13.58 21.47
C GLU A 94 -16.98 14.03 20.72
N SER A 95 -17.15 15.34 20.53
CA SER A 95 -18.32 15.90 19.82
C SER A 95 -18.32 15.47 18.36
N ILE A 96 -17.18 15.59 17.66
CA ILE A 96 -17.02 15.18 16.26
C ILE A 96 -17.29 13.69 16.09
N LEU A 97 -16.73 12.86 16.98
CA LEU A 97 -16.94 11.40 16.96
C LEU A 97 -18.42 11.05 17.09
N MET A 98 -19.12 11.68 18.04
CA MET A 98 -20.55 11.42 18.27
C MET A 98 -21.43 11.97 17.13
N ASP A 99 -21.08 13.10 16.53
CA ASP A 99 -21.79 13.65 15.37
C ASP A 99 -21.65 12.75 14.14
N ALA A 100 -20.43 12.27 13.86
CA ALA A 100 -20.19 11.31 12.78
C ALA A 100 -20.91 9.97 13.01
N ALA A 101 -20.95 9.48 14.27
CA ALA A 101 -21.72 8.30 14.65
C ALA A 101 -23.23 8.49 14.43
N ARG A 102 -23.79 9.65 14.80
CA ARG A 102 -25.20 9.99 14.55
C ARG A 102 -25.52 10.09 13.07
N ALA A 103 -24.65 10.71 12.28
CA ALA A 103 -24.84 10.88 10.84
C ALA A 103 -24.89 9.52 10.12
N THR A 104 -23.95 8.63 10.43
CA THR A 104 -23.83 7.31 9.78
C THR A 104 -24.92 6.32 10.21
N ARG A 105 -25.44 6.45 11.44
CA ARG A 105 -26.56 5.64 11.96
C ARG A 105 -27.81 5.69 11.08
N SER A 106 -28.03 6.80 10.36
CA SER A 106 -29.21 7.02 9.51
C SER A 106 -29.39 6.00 8.38
N ILE A 107 -28.36 5.20 8.06
CA ILE A 107 -28.43 4.15 7.04
C ILE A 107 -29.46 3.07 7.34
N ALA A 108 -29.65 2.76 8.62
CA ALA A 108 -30.55 1.71 9.06
C ALA A 108 -31.93 2.30 9.41
N ARG A 109 -32.99 1.66 8.90
CA ARG A 109 -34.38 2.09 9.16
C ARG A 109 -34.71 2.06 10.66
N GLN A 110 -35.36 3.12 11.14
CA GLN A 110 -35.96 3.16 12.47
C GLN A 110 -36.95 1.99 12.63
N GLY A 111 -36.88 1.29 13.77
CA GLY A 111 -37.73 0.13 14.07
C GLY A 111 -37.20 -1.24 13.61
N GLY A 112 -36.03 -1.30 12.96
CA GLY A 112 -35.42 -2.56 12.51
C GLY A 112 -34.78 -3.45 13.60
N GLY A 113 -34.89 -3.06 14.86
CA GLY A 113 -34.17 -3.66 16.00
C GLY A 113 -32.79 -3.03 16.25
N GLN A 114 -32.13 -3.44 17.33
CA GLN A 114 -30.78 -2.99 17.71
C GLN A 114 -29.72 -4.00 17.24
N ALA A 115 -28.55 -3.52 16.85
CA ALA A 115 -27.41 -4.38 16.59
C ALA A 115 -26.76 -4.84 17.91
N LYS A 116 -26.19 -6.05 17.92
CA LYS A 116 -25.48 -6.56 19.10
C LYS A 116 -24.07 -5.97 19.17
N LEU A 117 -23.90 -4.92 19.97
CA LEU A 117 -22.57 -4.46 20.38
C LEU A 117 -21.93 -5.50 21.30
N LYS A 118 -20.69 -5.92 21.02
CA LYS A 118 -19.96 -6.74 21.99
C LYS A 118 -19.46 -5.88 23.15
N PRO A 119 -19.70 -6.27 24.41
CA PRO A 119 -19.44 -5.43 25.57
C PRO A 119 -17.95 -5.25 25.89
N LYS A 120 -17.08 -6.09 25.33
CA LYS A 120 -15.62 -6.01 25.54
C LYS A 120 -14.90 -5.94 24.22
N MET A 121 -14.05 -4.91 24.09
CA MET A 121 -13.11 -4.83 22.99
C MET A 121 -12.03 -5.91 23.15
N LYS A 122 -11.76 -6.64 22.07
CA LYS A 122 -10.74 -7.68 21.94
C LYS A 122 -9.64 -7.16 21.02
N ARG A 123 -8.41 -7.37 21.45
CA ARG A 123 -7.22 -7.07 20.65
C ARG A 123 -7.12 -8.07 19.49
N ALA A 124 -6.89 -7.57 18.28
CA ALA A 124 -6.52 -8.42 17.15
C ALA A 124 -5.14 -9.06 17.40
N LYS A 125 -4.90 -10.25 16.84
CA LYS A 125 -3.56 -10.83 16.78
C LYS A 125 -2.86 -10.29 15.54
N ILE A 126 -1.58 -9.95 15.68
CA ILE A 126 -0.77 -9.50 14.54
C ILE A 126 0.55 -10.26 14.46
N ALA A 127 1.03 -10.42 13.24
CA ALA A 127 2.43 -10.67 12.98
C ALA A 127 3.17 -9.33 12.88
N GLN A 128 4.48 -9.36 13.07
CA GLN A 128 5.33 -8.18 12.94
C GLN A 128 6.14 -8.29 11.65
N HIS A 129 5.64 -7.65 10.59
CA HIS A 129 6.30 -7.61 9.28
C HIS A 129 7.27 -6.43 9.15
N TYR A 130 7.16 -5.42 10.01
CA TYR A 130 8.06 -4.25 10.07
C TYR A 130 8.06 -3.64 11.49
N GLY A 131 9.07 -2.80 11.75
CA GLY A 131 9.17 -2.01 12.99
C GLY A 131 8.17 -0.86 13.06
N PHE A 132 8.10 -0.17 14.19
CA PHE A 132 7.20 0.98 14.41
C PHE A 132 7.96 2.30 14.67
N ALA A 133 9.28 2.31 14.48
CA ALA A 133 10.12 3.48 14.65
C ALA A 133 9.71 4.60 13.68
N ASP A 134 9.96 5.84 14.08
CA ASP A 134 9.75 7.02 13.24
C ASP A 134 10.88 7.13 12.20
N PRO A 135 10.62 6.89 10.91
CA PRO A 135 11.67 6.95 9.89
C PRO A 135 12.15 8.38 9.64
N ILE A 136 11.35 9.40 9.93
CA ILE A 136 11.72 10.81 9.74
C ILE A 136 12.85 11.19 10.70
N ALA A 137 12.78 10.69 11.93
CA ALA A 137 13.75 10.94 13.00
C ALA A 137 15.06 10.15 12.83
N ALA A 138 15.12 9.20 11.91
CA ALA A 138 16.29 8.34 11.70
C ALA A 138 17.49 9.06 11.05
N MET A 139 17.25 10.22 10.42
CA MET A 139 18.31 11.05 9.83
C MET A 139 18.07 12.53 10.16
N THR A 140 19.16 13.28 10.38
CA THR A 140 19.07 14.74 10.53
C THR A 140 18.79 15.41 9.19
N ALA A 141 18.35 16.68 9.21
CA ALA A 141 18.17 17.46 7.98
C ALA A 141 19.50 17.59 7.20
N ASP A 142 20.60 17.84 7.91
CA ASP A 142 21.94 17.98 7.30
C ASP A 142 22.38 16.67 6.64
N ASP A 143 22.13 15.51 7.26
CA ASP A 143 22.46 14.21 6.67
C ASP A 143 21.61 13.91 5.41
N LYS A 144 20.33 14.28 5.42
CA LYS A 144 19.44 14.12 4.25
C LYS A 144 19.92 14.99 3.08
N VAL A 145 20.26 16.25 3.35
CA VAL A 145 20.82 17.18 2.36
C VAL A 145 22.17 16.68 1.84
N ALA A 146 23.05 16.23 2.73
CA ALA A 146 24.36 15.68 2.36
C ALA A 146 24.22 14.45 1.46
N LEU A 147 23.28 13.54 1.76
CA LEU A 147 23.02 12.37 0.91
C LEU A 147 22.53 12.77 -0.49
N LEU A 148 21.63 13.75 -0.60
CA LEU A 148 21.16 14.25 -1.89
C LEU A 148 22.31 14.86 -2.71
N HIS A 149 23.17 15.68 -2.10
CA HIS A 149 24.34 16.23 -2.78
C HIS A 149 25.33 15.14 -3.22
N LYS A 150 25.55 14.11 -2.39
CA LYS A 150 26.36 12.94 -2.75
C LYS A 150 25.79 12.18 -3.94
N ILE A 151 24.47 12.01 -4.01
CA ILE A 151 23.77 11.41 -5.15
C ILE A 151 24.03 12.20 -6.42
N GLU A 152 23.89 13.52 -6.38
CA GLU A 152 24.14 14.37 -7.55
C GLU A 152 25.60 14.32 -8.00
N ALA A 153 26.54 14.50 -7.08
CA ALA A 153 27.96 14.48 -7.39
C ALA A 153 28.37 13.15 -8.04
N TYR A 154 27.88 12.03 -7.48
CA TYR A 154 28.11 10.71 -8.03
C TYR A 154 27.51 10.54 -9.43
N ALA A 155 26.24 10.94 -9.61
CA ALA A 155 25.57 10.89 -10.90
C ALA A 155 26.35 11.68 -11.97
N ARG A 156 26.71 12.94 -11.70
CA ARG A 156 27.49 13.77 -12.64
C ARG A 156 28.88 13.20 -12.94
N GLY A 157 29.48 12.48 -11.99
CA GLY A 157 30.75 11.78 -12.18
C GLY A 157 30.67 10.56 -13.10
N ARG A 158 29.47 9.99 -13.31
CA ARG A 158 29.29 8.76 -14.10
C ARG A 158 29.39 8.97 -15.62
N ASP A 159 28.89 10.08 -16.16
CA ASP A 159 28.91 10.34 -17.60
C ASP A 159 28.81 11.84 -17.90
N SER A 160 29.64 12.32 -18.82
CA SER A 160 29.71 13.74 -19.20
C SER A 160 28.47 14.26 -19.96
N ARG A 161 27.61 13.36 -20.45
CA ARG A 161 26.36 13.69 -21.13
C ARG A 161 25.23 14.06 -20.16
N ILE A 162 25.40 13.83 -18.86
CA ILE A 162 24.38 14.15 -17.86
C ILE A 162 24.23 15.67 -17.73
N ARG A 163 23.00 16.15 -17.94
CA ARG A 163 22.65 17.58 -17.88
C ARG A 163 21.93 17.93 -16.58
N GLN A 164 21.01 17.08 -16.16
CA GLN A 164 20.18 17.30 -14.98
C GLN A 164 20.11 16.04 -14.13
N VAL A 165 20.16 16.23 -12.82
CA VAL A 165 19.95 15.19 -11.82
C VAL A 165 18.87 15.70 -10.88
N MET A 166 17.81 14.92 -10.73
CA MET A 166 16.75 15.15 -9.76
C MET A 166 16.75 13.98 -8.80
N ALA A 167 16.78 14.26 -7.50
CA ALA A 167 16.71 13.25 -6.47
C ALA A 167 15.75 13.67 -5.37
N SER A 168 14.99 12.72 -4.82
CA SER A 168 14.10 13.01 -3.70
C SER A 168 14.10 11.90 -2.66
N LEU A 169 14.15 12.31 -1.39
CA LEU A 169 13.91 11.45 -0.24
C LEU A 169 12.52 11.75 0.30
N ALA A 170 11.74 10.72 0.58
CA ALA A 170 10.45 10.83 1.24
C ALA A 170 10.38 9.81 2.40
N ALA A 171 9.81 10.24 3.52
CA ALA A 171 9.55 9.42 4.70
C ALA A 171 8.15 9.71 5.24
N GLU A 172 7.48 8.68 5.71
CA GLU A 172 6.14 8.74 6.28
C GLU A 172 6.09 7.87 7.54
N TRP A 173 5.45 8.41 8.58
CA TRP A 173 5.08 7.72 9.81
C TRP A 173 3.58 7.80 9.98
N ASP A 174 2.88 6.74 9.59
CA ASP A 174 1.42 6.62 9.64
C ASP A 174 1.00 5.76 10.86
N VAL A 175 0.19 6.34 11.74
CA VAL A 175 -0.38 5.67 12.93
C VAL A 175 -1.87 5.55 12.73
N MET A 176 -2.39 4.33 12.77
CA MET A 176 -3.81 4.05 12.63
C MET A 176 -4.36 3.23 13.79
N MET A 177 -5.65 3.40 14.04
CA MET A 177 -6.42 2.56 14.95
C MET A 177 -7.84 2.37 14.44
N VAL A 178 -8.35 1.15 14.58
CA VAL A 178 -9.73 0.80 14.26
C VAL A 178 -10.42 0.18 15.47
N ALA A 179 -11.65 0.62 15.75
CA ALA A 179 -12.55 0.03 16.74
C ALA A 179 -13.87 -0.34 16.08
N ARG A 180 -14.34 -1.57 16.29
CA ARG A 180 -15.46 -2.16 15.56
C ARG A 180 -16.61 -2.59 16.45
N LEU A 181 -17.80 -2.67 15.85
CA LEU A 181 -19.02 -3.15 16.49
C LEU A 181 -18.92 -4.61 16.98
N ASP A 182 -18.16 -5.44 16.28
CA ASP A 182 -17.92 -6.83 16.65
C ASP A 182 -16.96 -7.02 17.83
N GLY A 183 -16.51 -5.90 18.42
CA GLY A 183 -15.58 -5.82 19.53
C GLY A 183 -14.12 -5.78 19.11
N THR A 184 -13.77 -5.81 17.82
CA THR A 184 -12.35 -5.73 17.42
C THR A 184 -11.79 -4.35 17.72
N MET A 185 -10.61 -4.31 18.34
CA MET A 185 -9.77 -3.11 18.44
C MET A 185 -8.35 -3.47 18.00
N ALA A 186 -7.85 -2.75 17.00
CA ALA A 186 -6.55 -3.01 16.39
C ALA A 186 -5.86 -1.69 16.03
N ALA A 187 -4.54 -1.69 16.03
CA ALA A 187 -3.73 -0.55 15.64
C ALA A 187 -2.47 -1.00 14.89
N ASP A 188 -1.95 -0.10 14.08
CA ASP A 188 -0.67 -0.27 13.41
C ASP A 188 0.10 1.04 13.34
N VAL A 189 1.42 0.91 13.23
CA VAL A 189 2.36 2.02 13.07
C VAL A 189 3.22 1.66 11.87
N ARG A 190 3.11 2.47 10.82
CA ARG A 190 3.49 2.15 9.45
C ARG A 190 4.59 3.11 9.00
N PRO A 191 5.87 2.78 9.20
CA PRO A 191 6.96 3.50 8.55
C PRO A 191 6.90 3.24 7.05
N LEU A 192 7.24 4.23 6.25
CA LEU A 192 7.44 4.07 4.82
C LEU A 192 8.46 5.10 4.32
N ILE A 193 9.46 4.64 3.59
CA ILE A 193 10.45 5.52 2.96
C ILE A 193 10.53 5.28 1.46
N ARG A 194 11.02 6.29 0.74
CA ARG A 194 11.31 6.19 -0.69
C ARG A 194 12.46 7.10 -1.09
N LEU A 195 13.39 6.56 -1.86
CA LEU A 195 14.33 7.30 -2.68
C LEU A 195 13.86 7.25 -4.13
N SER A 196 13.92 8.40 -4.81
CA SER A 196 13.73 8.49 -6.26
C SER A 196 14.87 9.28 -6.87
N VAL A 197 15.40 8.79 -7.99
CA VAL A 197 16.46 9.41 -8.79
C VAL A 197 16.00 9.44 -10.24
N SER A 198 16.09 10.62 -10.85
CA SER A 198 15.86 10.83 -12.28
C SER A 198 17.03 11.60 -12.86
N VAL A 199 17.50 11.18 -14.02
CA VAL A 199 18.63 11.81 -14.73
C VAL A 199 18.24 12.10 -16.16
N ILE A 200 18.69 13.24 -16.67
CA ILE A 200 18.54 13.63 -18.08
C ILE A 200 19.92 13.69 -18.71
N VAL A 201 20.07 12.99 -19.83
CA VAL A 201 21.30 12.96 -20.64
C VAL A 201 21.05 13.64 -21.98
N GLU A 202 22.09 14.27 -22.54
CA GLU A 202 22.04 14.90 -23.86
C GLU A 202 23.26 14.54 -24.70
N GLN A 203 23.04 14.13 -25.95
CA GLN A 203 24.09 13.95 -26.94
C GLN A 203 23.61 14.38 -28.33
N LYS A 204 24.38 15.27 -28.98
CA LYS A 204 24.09 15.77 -30.34
C LYS A 204 22.66 16.32 -30.49
N GLY A 205 22.17 17.05 -29.47
CA GLY A 205 20.82 17.64 -29.46
C GLY A 205 19.69 16.68 -29.12
N ARG A 206 19.93 15.36 -29.03
CA ARG A 206 18.95 14.39 -28.50
C ARG A 206 19.04 14.36 -26.98
N ARG A 207 17.89 14.45 -26.31
CA ARG A 207 17.74 14.28 -24.86
C ARG A 207 16.94 13.04 -24.55
N GLU A 208 17.39 12.31 -23.53
CA GLU A 208 16.67 11.15 -22.98
C GLU A 208 16.79 11.16 -21.46
N GLN A 209 15.93 10.40 -20.80
CA GLN A 209 15.89 10.32 -19.34
C GLN A 209 15.87 8.87 -18.85
N GLY A 210 16.29 8.70 -17.62
CA GLY A 210 16.21 7.43 -16.90
C GLY A 210 15.86 7.65 -15.44
N TYR A 211 15.20 6.65 -14.85
CA TYR A 211 14.64 6.70 -13.51
C TYR A 211 15.03 5.44 -12.74
N SER A 212 15.34 5.63 -11.46
CA SER A 212 15.36 4.53 -10.50
C SER A 212 14.88 5.01 -9.15
N GLY A 213 14.34 4.09 -8.37
CA GLY A 213 13.95 4.39 -7.01
C GLY A 213 13.52 3.12 -6.31
N GLY A 214 13.29 3.26 -5.02
CA GLY A 214 12.96 2.13 -4.17
C GLY A 214 12.73 2.59 -2.74
N GLY A 215 12.43 1.62 -1.89
CA GLY A 215 12.15 1.83 -0.48
C GLY A 215 11.24 0.73 0.06
N GLY A 216 10.75 0.94 1.26
CA GLY A 216 9.96 -0.04 1.98
C GLY A 216 9.63 0.48 3.37
N ARG A 217 9.26 -0.44 4.27
CA ARG A 217 8.74 -0.12 5.60
C ARG A 217 9.84 -0.25 6.66
N PHE A 218 10.76 0.71 6.64
CA PHE A 218 11.91 0.78 7.54
C PHE A 218 12.40 2.22 7.67
N ASN A 219 13.44 2.43 8.48
CA ASN A 219 14.01 3.74 8.78
C ASN A 219 14.79 4.33 7.59
N LEU A 220 14.82 5.66 7.50
CA LEU A 220 15.41 6.40 6.38
C LEU A 220 16.93 6.17 6.23
N ASP A 221 17.61 5.84 7.33
CA ASP A 221 19.03 5.47 7.39
C ASP A 221 19.38 4.18 6.63
N TYR A 222 18.37 3.44 6.13
CA TYR A 222 18.57 2.38 5.14
C TYR A 222 19.28 2.87 3.88
N PHE A 223 19.05 4.11 3.45
CA PHE A 223 19.69 4.67 2.26
C PHE A 223 21.12 5.14 2.57
N THR A 224 22.04 4.19 2.69
CA THR A 224 23.48 4.52 2.66
C THR A 224 23.89 4.91 1.23
N GLU A 225 25.10 5.44 1.08
CA GLU A 225 25.68 5.75 -0.24
C GLU A 225 25.62 4.54 -1.18
N ALA A 226 25.87 3.32 -0.69
CA ALA A 226 25.83 2.12 -1.52
C ALA A 226 24.43 1.85 -2.11
N GLN A 227 23.37 1.94 -1.31
CA GLN A 227 22.00 1.76 -1.81
C GLN A 227 21.60 2.91 -2.73
N ALA A 228 21.96 4.15 -2.39
CA ALA A 228 21.63 5.31 -3.18
C ALA A 228 22.33 5.29 -4.55
N TYR A 229 23.62 4.96 -4.59
CA TYR A 229 24.42 4.88 -5.82
C TYR A 229 23.95 3.74 -6.71
N ALA A 230 23.52 2.61 -6.17
CA ALA A 230 22.91 1.55 -6.97
C ALA A 230 21.63 2.01 -7.71
N HIS A 231 20.87 2.97 -7.15
CA HIS A 231 19.75 3.61 -7.85
C HIS A 231 20.22 4.63 -8.88
N VAL A 232 21.24 5.43 -8.57
CA VAL A 232 21.88 6.32 -9.55
C VAL A 232 22.34 5.54 -10.76
N ASP A 233 23.02 4.41 -10.53
CA ASP A 233 23.56 3.55 -11.58
C ASP A 233 22.47 3.11 -12.55
N LYS A 234 21.39 2.54 -12.01
CA LYS A 234 20.23 2.10 -12.81
C LYS A 234 19.59 3.25 -13.59
N ALA A 235 19.46 4.44 -12.98
CA ALA A 235 18.87 5.59 -13.65
C ALA A 235 19.75 6.09 -14.81
N VAL A 236 21.07 6.17 -14.59
CA VAL A 236 22.04 6.56 -15.62
C VAL A 236 22.09 5.52 -16.74
N ASP A 237 22.21 4.24 -16.41
CA ASP A 237 22.25 3.16 -17.39
C ASP A 237 20.98 3.15 -18.27
N GLN A 238 19.81 3.35 -17.66
CA GLN A 238 18.56 3.48 -18.41
C GLN A 238 18.54 4.70 -19.34
N ALA A 239 19.00 5.86 -18.87
CA ALA A 239 19.03 7.08 -19.67
C ALA A 239 19.96 6.95 -20.88
N LEU A 240 21.13 6.36 -20.68
CA LEU A 240 22.11 6.11 -21.74
C LEU A 240 21.60 5.08 -22.74
N LEU A 241 20.96 4.00 -22.27
CA LEU A 241 20.31 3.01 -23.13
C LEU A 241 19.22 3.65 -24.01
N ASN A 242 18.38 4.52 -23.42
CA ASN A 242 17.34 5.23 -24.15
C ASN A 242 17.93 6.16 -25.24
N LEU A 243 19.09 6.77 -24.98
CA LEU A 243 19.77 7.64 -25.94
C LEU A 243 20.22 6.91 -27.21
N GLU A 244 20.54 5.63 -27.07
CA GLU A 244 20.94 4.73 -28.15
C GLU A 244 19.77 3.96 -28.74
N ALA A 245 18.59 4.03 -28.12
CA ALA A 245 17.43 3.27 -28.55
C ALA A 245 16.97 3.66 -29.96
N ARG A 246 16.62 2.63 -30.74
CA ARG A 246 16.00 2.71 -32.06
C ARG A 246 14.48 2.53 -31.96
N PRO A 247 13.70 2.87 -33.00
CA PRO A 247 12.27 2.59 -33.02
C PRO A 247 11.97 1.11 -32.73
N ALA A 248 11.00 0.87 -31.85
CA ALA A 248 10.54 -0.48 -31.53
C ALA A 248 9.77 -1.08 -32.73
N PRO A 249 9.85 -2.40 -32.95
CA PRO A 249 9.02 -3.08 -33.94
C PRO A 249 7.53 -3.00 -33.56
N ALA A 250 6.66 -2.99 -34.57
CA ALA A 250 5.21 -2.98 -34.41
C ALA A 250 4.59 -4.32 -34.80
N GLY A 251 3.47 -4.67 -34.16
CA GLY A 251 2.69 -5.87 -34.45
C GLY A 251 2.74 -6.92 -33.34
N GLN A 252 2.03 -8.01 -33.52
CA GLN A 252 2.02 -9.14 -32.59
C GLN A 252 3.39 -9.84 -32.60
N MET A 253 3.98 -10.03 -31.43
CA MET A 253 5.26 -10.72 -31.27
C MET A 253 5.37 -11.34 -29.88
N THR A 254 6.35 -12.23 -29.71
CA THR A 254 6.70 -12.78 -28.40
C THR A 254 7.42 -11.72 -27.56
N VAL A 255 7.03 -11.62 -26.29
CA VAL A 255 7.64 -10.70 -25.32
C VAL A 255 8.07 -11.49 -24.09
N VAL A 256 9.33 -11.38 -23.72
CA VAL A 256 9.85 -11.82 -22.41
C VAL A 256 9.79 -10.63 -21.48
N LEU A 257 9.20 -10.81 -20.31
CA LEU A 257 9.21 -9.82 -19.25
C LEU A 257 10.32 -10.15 -18.26
N GLY A 258 11.12 -9.14 -17.91
CA GLY A 258 12.10 -9.29 -16.83
C GLY A 258 11.43 -9.51 -15.48
N SER A 259 12.19 -10.00 -14.50
CA SER A 259 11.69 -10.14 -13.13
C SER A 259 11.47 -8.79 -12.44
N GLY A 260 10.63 -8.74 -11.41
CA GLY A 260 10.42 -7.55 -10.58
C GLY A 260 9.27 -6.67 -11.06
N TRP A 261 9.53 -5.39 -11.33
CA TRP A 261 8.51 -4.40 -11.70
C TRP A 261 7.67 -4.74 -12.95
N PRO A 262 8.19 -5.48 -13.97
CA PRO A 262 7.35 -5.99 -15.06
C PRO A 262 6.18 -6.89 -14.60
N GLY A 263 6.18 -7.33 -13.34
CA GLY A 263 5.01 -7.89 -12.66
C GLY A 263 3.78 -6.97 -12.63
N ILE A 264 3.89 -5.71 -13.07
CA ILE A 264 2.73 -4.86 -13.40
C ILE A 264 1.73 -5.56 -14.33
N LEU A 265 2.20 -6.46 -15.22
CA LEU A 265 1.30 -7.30 -16.00
C LEU A 265 0.30 -8.06 -15.10
N LEU A 266 0.75 -8.57 -13.96
CA LEU A 266 -0.12 -9.29 -13.02
C LEU A 266 -1.10 -8.35 -12.33
N HIS A 267 -0.63 -7.16 -11.93
CA HIS A 267 -1.44 -6.13 -11.30
C HIS A 267 -2.65 -5.76 -12.16
N GLU A 268 -2.36 -5.53 -13.45
CA GLU A 268 -3.32 -5.13 -14.45
C GLU A 268 -4.19 -6.31 -14.93
N ALA A 269 -3.57 -7.37 -15.45
CA ALA A 269 -4.28 -8.44 -16.17
C ALA A 269 -5.16 -9.31 -15.26
N VAL A 270 -4.78 -9.49 -14.00
CA VAL A 270 -5.54 -10.31 -13.05
C VAL A 270 -5.75 -9.65 -11.69
N GLY A 271 -4.85 -8.78 -11.23
CA GLY A 271 -4.87 -8.22 -9.88
C GLY A 271 -6.19 -7.50 -9.57
N HIS A 272 -6.47 -6.40 -10.27
CA HIS A 272 -7.74 -5.67 -10.13
C HIS A 272 -8.95 -6.54 -10.49
N GLY A 273 -8.84 -7.38 -11.52
CA GLY A 273 -9.92 -8.30 -11.91
C GLY A 273 -10.30 -9.30 -10.81
N LEU A 274 -9.44 -9.53 -9.82
CA LEU A 274 -9.66 -10.44 -8.70
C LEU A 274 -9.91 -9.73 -7.36
N GLU A 275 -10.14 -8.40 -7.38
CA GLU A 275 -10.71 -7.67 -6.24
C GLU A 275 -12.21 -8.04 -6.09
N GLY A 276 -12.60 -8.36 -4.86
CA GLY A 276 -13.88 -9.05 -4.56
C GLY A 276 -15.12 -8.21 -4.80
N ASP A 277 -15.02 -6.90 -4.84
CA ASP A 277 -16.14 -5.99 -5.07
C ASP A 277 -16.62 -6.01 -6.53
N PHE A 278 -15.70 -6.05 -7.50
CA PHE A 278 -16.05 -6.28 -8.92
C PHE A 278 -16.65 -7.67 -9.12
N ASN A 279 -16.08 -8.68 -8.48
CA ASN A 279 -16.54 -10.06 -8.62
C ASN A 279 -17.94 -10.27 -8.04
N ARG A 280 -18.20 -9.69 -6.85
CA ARG A 280 -19.52 -9.68 -6.20
C ARG A 280 -20.57 -8.98 -7.04
N LYS A 281 -20.22 -7.86 -7.69
CA LYS A 281 -21.12 -7.08 -8.56
C LYS A 281 -21.32 -7.72 -9.95
N GLY A 282 -20.55 -8.75 -10.31
CA GLY A 282 -20.62 -9.39 -11.62
C GLY A 282 -19.96 -8.59 -12.75
N SER A 283 -19.19 -7.53 -12.44
CA SER A 283 -18.58 -6.65 -13.44
C SER A 283 -17.16 -7.08 -13.85
N SER A 284 -16.57 -8.04 -13.14
CA SER A 284 -15.27 -8.61 -13.51
C SER A 284 -15.43 -9.72 -14.54
N VAL A 285 -14.48 -9.83 -15.47
CA VAL A 285 -14.35 -10.99 -16.38
C VAL A 285 -14.09 -12.31 -15.63
N PHE A 286 -13.73 -12.25 -14.34
CA PHE A 286 -13.48 -13.40 -13.48
C PHE A 286 -14.68 -13.78 -12.60
N SER A 287 -15.79 -13.04 -12.67
CA SER A 287 -16.99 -13.31 -11.87
C SER A 287 -17.53 -14.72 -12.14
N GLY A 288 -17.66 -15.52 -11.07
CA GLY A 288 -18.23 -16.87 -11.15
C GLY A 288 -17.29 -17.95 -11.71
N ARG A 289 -16.02 -17.62 -11.97
CA ARG A 289 -15.05 -18.53 -12.62
C ARG A 289 -14.12 -19.27 -11.65
N ILE A 290 -14.40 -19.24 -10.33
CA ILE A 290 -13.59 -20.00 -9.36
C ILE A 290 -13.65 -21.49 -9.71
N GLY A 291 -12.48 -22.12 -9.75
CA GLY A 291 -12.31 -23.52 -10.19
C GLY A 291 -12.03 -23.68 -11.68
N GLU A 292 -12.17 -22.62 -12.48
CA GLU A 292 -11.81 -22.66 -13.91
C GLU A 292 -10.34 -22.33 -14.16
N ARG A 293 -9.84 -22.80 -15.31
CA ARG A 293 -8.51 -22.42 -15.81
C ARG A 293 -8.57 -21.02 -16.43
N VAL A 294 -7.84 -20.09 -15.82
CA VAL A 294 -7.76 -18.68 -16.23
C VAL A 294 -6.36 -18.26 -16.66
N ALA A 295 -5.34 -19.09 -16.41
CA ALA A 295 -3.98 -18.91 -16.88
C ALA A 295 -3.36 -20.24 -17.36
N ALA A 296 -2.19 -20.15 -17.99
CA ALA A 296 -1.44 -21.32 -18.44
C ALA A 296 -1.10 -22.27 -17.26
N LYS A 297 -0.96 -23.57 -17.56
CA LYS A 297 -0.51 -24.55 -16.58
C LYS A 297 0.87 -24.15 -16.02
N GLY A 298 1.07 -24.34 -14.72
CA GLY A 298 2.26 -23.92 -13.97
C GLY A 298 2.17 -22.51 -13.39
N VAL A 299 1.26 -21.65 -13.89
CA VAL A 299 1.13 -20.26 -13.40
C VAL A 299 0.47 -20.25 -12.02
N THR A 300 1.20 -19.78 -11.01
CA THR A 300 0.66 -19.56 -9.66
C THR A 300 0.86 -18.10 -9.27
N VAL A 301 -0.23 -17.40 -8.99
CA VAL A 301 -0.26 -15.98 -8.61
C VAL A 301 -0.81 -15.84 -7.20
N VAL A 302 -0.10 -15.09 -6.37
CA VAL A 302 -0.49 -14.82 -4.98
C VAL A 302 -0.46 -13.33 -4.71
N ASP A 303 -1.33 -12.88 -3.80
CA ASP A 303 -1.20 -11.59 -3.13
C ASP A 303 -0.72 -11.85 -1.70
N ASP A 304 0.42 -11.30 -1.32
CA ASP A 304 1.06 -11.62 -0.05
C ASP A 304 1.37 -10.37 0.78
N GLY A 305 0.51 -10.09 1.77
CA GLY A 305 0.69 -8.95 2.67
C GLY A 305 1.71 -9.18 3.79
N THR A 306 2.36 -10.36 3.84
CA THR A 306 3.17 -10.82 4.97
C THR A 306 4.67 -10.72 4.75
N ILE A 307 5.11 -10.26 3.56
CA ILE A 307 6.53 -10.17 3.21
C ILE A 307 7.16 -9.05 4.05
N ALA A 308 8.17 -9.40 4.86
CA ALA A 308 8.83 -8.45 5.76
C ALA A 308 9.34 -7.21 5.02
N ASP A 309 9.20 -6.05 5.66
CA ASP A 309 9.78 -4.77 5.25
C ASP A 309 9.35 -4.22 3.87
N ARG A 310 8.44 -4.89 3.16
CA ARG A 310 7.97 -4.46 1.84
C ARG A 310 6.97 -3.32 1.92
N ARG A 311 7.05 -2.41 0.93
CA ARG A 311 6.10 -1.29 0.74
C ARG A 311 4.63 -1.74 0.74
N GLY A 312 4.31 -2.85 0.08
CA GLY A 312 2.93 -3.33 -0.08
C GLY A 312 2.39 -4.11 1.13
N SER A 313 3.25 -4.55 2.04
CA SER A 313 2.87 -5.35 3.21
C SER A 313 2.20 -4.51 4.29
N LEU A 314 1.37 -5.14 5.12
CA LEU A 314 0.74 -4.52 6.28
C LEU A 314 0.67 -5.51 7.45
N ASN A 315 0.79 -5.10 8.71
CA ASN A 315 0.53 -6.00 9.85
C ASN A 315 -0.97 -6.33 9.98
N ILE A 316 -1.80 -5.32 9.73
CA ILE A 316 -3.26 -5.40 9.59
C ILE A 316 -3.70 -4.50 8.45
N ASP A 317 -4.78 -4.89 7.78
CA ASP A 317 -5.47 -3.98 6.86
C ASP A 317 -6.22 -2.87 7.63
N ASP A 318 -6.88 -1.97 6.88
CA ASP A 318 -7.56 -0.80 7.45
C ASP A 318 -8.94 -1.13 8.05
N GLU A 319 -9.26 -2.42 8.15
CA GLU A 319 -10.42 -2.95 8.84
C GLU A 319 -10.03 -3.74 10.10
N GLY A 320 -8.72 -3.89 10.37
CA GLY A 320 -8.17 -4.59 11.53
C GLY A 320 -8.00 -6.09 11.33
N GLU A 321 -8.10 -6.58 10.09
CA GLU A 321 -7.86 -7.97 9.72
C GLU A 321 -6.37 -8.20 9.49
N GLN A 322 -5.85 -9.33 9.97
CA GLN A 322 -4.46 -9.70 9.72
C GLN A 322 -4.26 -9.96 8.21
N THR A 323 -3.19 -9.40 7.64
CA THR A 323 -2.80 -9.73 6.28
C THR A 323 -2.31 -11.17 6.19
N ARG A 324 -2.45 -11.77 5.01
CA ARG A 324 -2.01 -13.14 4.75
C ARG A 324 -1.50 -13.29 3.33
N ARG A 325 -0.90 -14.44 3.05
CA ARG A 325 -0.65 -14.90 1.69
C ARG A 325 -1.93 -15.53 1.13
N THR A 326 -2.56 -14.84 0.18
CA THR A 326 -3.78 -15.29 -0.51
C THR A 326 -3.41 -15.85 -1.87
N VAL A 327 -3.70 -17.13 -2.10
CA VAL A 327 -3.51 -17.76 -3.41
C VAL A 327 -4.69 -17.40 -4.31
N LEU A 328 -4.42 -16.66 -5.38
CA LEU A 328 -5.42 -16.20 -6.34
C LEU A 328 -5.56 -17.19 -7.50
N ILE A 329 -4.43 -17.60 -8.06
CA ILE A 329 -4.36 -18.60 -9.14
C ILE A 329 -3.34 -19.66 -8.72
N GLU A 330 -3.68 -20.94 -8.88
CA GLU A 330 -2.79 -22.08 -8.58
C GLU A 330 -2.80 -23.04 -9.77
N ASP A 331 -1.62 -23.33 -10.33
CA ASP A 331 -1.47 -24.14 -11.55
C ASP A 331 -2.42 -23.70 -12.69
N GLY A 332 -2.62 -22.38 -12.83
CA GLY A 332 -3.52 -21.75 -13.80
C GLY A 332 -5.01 -21.78 -13.44
N ILE A 333 -5.39 -22.39 -12.32
CA ILE A 333 -6.78 -22.48 -11.84
C ILE A 333 -7.09 -21.33 -10.88
N LEU A 334 -8.23 -20.65 -11.09
CA LEU A 334 -8.68 -19.58 -10.20
C LEU A 334 -9.15 -20.14 -8.85
N LYS A 335 -8.60 -19.64 -7.74
CA LYS A 335 -8.84 -20.16 -6.39
C LYS A 335 -9.70 -19.26 -5.52
N GLY A 336 -9.68 -17.95 -5.75
CA GLY A 336 -10.44 -17.00 -4.94
C GLY A 336 -10.20 -15.55 -5.34
N TYR A 337 -10.75 -14.65 -4.53
CA TYR A 337 -10.68 -13.20 -4.71
C TYR A 337 -10.09 -12.54 -3.47
N LEU A 338 -9.55 -11.33 -3.62
CA LEU A 338 -9.18 -10.46 -2.51
C LEU A 338 -10.45 -9.86 -1.90
N GLN A 339 -10.53 -9.83 -0.58
CA GLN A 339 -11.75 -9.44 0.14
C GLN A 339 -11.46 -8.40 1.22
N ASP A 340 -12.33 -7.38 1.25
CA ASP A 340 -12.65 -6.61 2.44
C ASP A 340 -13.78 -7.32 3.22
N ARG A 341 -14.15 -6.80 4.38
CA ARG A 341 -15.21 -7.40 5.21
C ARG A 341 -16.59 -7.30 4.59
N LEU A 342 -16.88 -6.21 3.87
CA LEU A 342 -18.19 -6.00 3.24
C LEU A 342 -18.45 -7.07 2.17
N ASN A 343 -17.53 -7.23 1.24
CA ASN A 343 -17.69 -8.17 0.14
C ASN A 343 -17.51 -9.62 0.62
N ALA A 344 -16.61 -9.88 1.58
CA ALA A 344 -16.52 -11.19 2.23
C ALA A 344 -17.88 -11.64 2.80
N ARG A 345 -18.57 -10.77 3.52
CA ARG A 345 -19.90 -11.07 4.09
C ARG A 345 -20.93 -11.33 3.01
N LEU A 346 -21.01 -10.48 1.99
CA LEU A 346 -21.99 -10.62 0.90
C LEU A 346 -21.75 -11.89 0.07
N MET A 347 -20.49 -12.27 -0.12
CA MET A 347 -20.08 -13.49 -0.83
C MET A 347 -20.01 -14.72 0.07
N LYS A 348 -20.26 -14.59 1.38
CA LYS A 348 -20.20 -15.66 2.39
C LYS A 348 -18.84 -16.37 2.46
N VAL A 349 -17.76 -15.61 2.31
CA VAL A 349 -16.38 -16.06 2.46
C VAL A 349 -15.70 -15.34 3.63
N ALA A 350 -14.49 -15.76 3.99
CA ALA A 350 -13.69 -15.06 4.99
C ALA A 350 -13.04 -13.80 4.38
N PRO A 351 -12.83 -12.73 5.17
CA PRO A 351 -11.93 -11.64 4.81
C PRO A 351 -10.52 -12.17 4.51
N THR A 352 -9.75 -11.47 3.68
CA THR A 352 -8.40 -11.89 3.30
C THR A 352 -7.30 -10.97 3.82
N GLY A 353 -7.63 -9.88 4.51
CA GLY A 353 -6.66 -8.86 4.94
C GLY A 353 -6.33 -7.89 3.80
N ASN A 354 -7.33 -7.58 2.97
CA ASN A 354 -7.20 -6.72 1.79
C ASN A 354 -8.18 -5.53 1.85
N GLY A 355 -8.86 -5.29 2.97
CA GLY A 355 -9.72 -4.13 3.16
C GLY A 355 -8.91 -2.87 3.41
N ARG A 356 -8.52 -2.17 2.34
CA ARG A 356 -7.62 -1.00 2.42
C ARG A 356 -8.32 0.29 2.05
N ARG A 357 -7.93 1.39 2.68
CA ARG A 357 -8.34 2.76 2.37
C ARG A 357 -7.12 3.65 2.18
N GLU A 358 -7.30 4.77 1.49
CA GLU A 358 -6.23 5.77 1.31
C GLU A 358 -5.97 6.55 2.61
N SER A 359 -7.03 6.99 3.27
CA SER A 359 -6.96 7.71 4.54
C SER A 359 -8.25 7.57 5.34
N PHE A 360 -8.30 8.19 6.53
CA PHE A 360 -9.53 8.32 7.32
C PHE A 360 -10.70 8.97 6.58
N ALA A 361 -10.44 9.71 5.49
CA ALA A 361 -11.43 10.37 4.66
C ALA A 361 -12.01 9.47 3.53
N HIS A 362 -11.61 8.19 3.49
CA HIS A 362 -12.00 7.27 2.43
C HIS A 362 -12.59 5.96 2.96
N LEU A 363 -13.55 5.40 2.21
CA LEU A 363 -14.07 4.06 2.46
C LEU A 363 -13.01 3.01 2.10
N PRO A 364 -12.84 1.93 2.90
CA PRO A 364 -12.01 0.82 2.49
C PRO A 364 -12.73 -0.03 1.44
N MET A 365 -11.94 -0.70 0.61
CA MET A 365 -12.38 -1.66 -0.41
C MET A 365 -11.32 -2.76 -0.59
N PRO A 366 -11.63 -3.88 -1.24
CA PRO A 366 -10.63 -4.91 -1.52
C PRO A 366 -9.51 -4.34 -2.38
N ARG A 367 -8.26 -4.44 -1.92
CA ARG A 367 -7.07 -3.95 -2.63
C ARG A 367 -5.89 -4.90 -2.46
N MET A 368 -5.07 -4.98 -3.51
CA MET A 368 -3.81 -5.73 -3.51
C MET A 368 -2.83 -5.28 -2.41
N THR A 369 -1.88 -6.17 -2.07
CA THR A 369 -0.72 -5.90 -1.21
C THR A 369 0.58 -6.05 -2.01
N ASN A 370 1.19 -7.24 -2.02
CA ASN A 370 2.29 -7.61 -2.90
C ASN A 370 1.83 -8.75 -3.82
N THR A 371 1.38 -8.41 -5.03
CA THR A 371 0.91 -9.39 -6.02
C THR A 371 2.07 -9.91 -6.86
N ILE A 372 2.34 -11.22 -6.78
CA ILE A 372 3.51 -11.85 -7.39
C ILE A 372 3.14 -13.19 -8.05
N MET A 373 3.86 -13.53 -9.11
CA MET A 373 3.87 -14.89 -9.66
C MET A 373 5.02 -15.66 -8.99
N LEU A 374 4.76 -16.91 -8.59
CA LEU A 374 5.82 -17.78 -8.08
C LEU A 374 6.76 -18.21 -9.20
N ASN A 375 8.02 -18.45 -8.85
CA ASN A 375 9.03 -18.90 -9.80
C ASN A 375 8.65 -20.24 -10.44
N GLY A 376 8.92 -20.35 -11.73
CA GLY A 376 8.89 -21.63 -12.46
C GLY A 376 10.20 -22.40 -12.30
N ASP A 377 10.42 -23.35 -13.21
CA ASP A 377 11.59 -24.24 -13.25
C ASP A 377 12.64 -23.84 -14.30
N LYS A 378 12.43 -22.72 -15.01
CA LYS A 378 13.30 -22.25 -16.10
C LYS A 378 14.24 -21.15 -15.64
N ASP A 379 15.47 -21.26 -16.12
CA ASP A 379 16.48 -20.21 -15.99
C ASP A 379 16.15 -19.04 -16.94
N PRO A 380 16.32 -17.77 -16.51
CA PRO A 380 15.97 -16.62 -17.35
C PRO A 380 16.65 -16.61 -18.72
N GLU A 381 17.91 -17.06 -18.79
CA GLU A 381 18.70 -17.11 -20.01
C GLU A 381 18.14 -18.17 -20.98
N GLU A 382 17.62 -19.29 -20.47
CA GLU A 382 16.92 -20.28 -21.29
C GLU A 382 15.65 -19.69 -21.92
N ILE A 383 14.90 -18.86 -21.19
CA ILE A 383 13.68 -18.22 -21.71
C ILE A 383 14.04 -17.26 -22.86
N ILE A 384 15.08 -16.44 -22.67
CA ILE A 384 15.54 -15.49 -23.70
C ILE A 384 16.06 -16.25 -24.92
N ALA A 385 16.88 -17.29 -24.72
CA ALA A 385 17.45 -18.11 -25.80
C ALA A 385 16.39 -18.90 -26.59
N SER A 386 15.21 -19.13 -26.01
CA SER A 386 14.11 -19.83 -26.68
C SER A 386 13.39 -19.02 -27.77
N ILE A 387 13.73 -17.74 -27.94
CA ILE A 387 13.01 -16.82 -28.81
C ILE A 387 13.92 -16.30 -29.92
N ASP A 388 13.60 -16.65 -31.17
CA ASP A 388 14.33 -16.20 -32.35
C ASP A 388 14.17 -14.68 -32.59
N ARG A 389 12.95 -14.16 -32.39
CA ARG A 389 12.63 -12.74 -32.58
C ARG A 389 11.50 -12.29 -31.66
N GLY A 390 11.76 -11.26 -30.87
CA GLY A 390 10.80 -10.70 -29.92
C GLY A 390 11.34 -9.48 -29.20
N ILE A 391 10.72 -9.14 -28.07
CA ILE A 391 11.16 -8.08 -27.17
C ILE A 391 11.49 -8.66 -25.81
N TYR A 392 12.59 -8.23 -25.21
CA TYR A 392 12.87 -8.42 -23.80
C TYR A 392 12.63 -7.11 -23.06
N ALA A 393 11.53 -7.05 -22.29
CA ALA A 393 11.10 -5.86 -21.57
C ALA A 393 11.48 -5.99 -20.09
N VAL A 394 12.63 -5.42 -19.72
CA VAL A 394 13.19 -5.51 -18.36
C VAL A 394 12.56 -4.55 -17.36
N ASN A 395 11.91 -3.48 -17.83
CA ASN A 395 11.31 -2.48 -16.96
C ASN A 395 10.13 -1.78 -17.65
N PHE A 396 9.22 -1.22 -16.85
CA PHE A 396 7.98 -0.58 -17.26
C PHE A 396 7.76 0.73 -16.49
N GLY A 397 6.97 1.64 -17.06
CA GLY A 397 6.47 2.82 -16.35
C GLY A 397 5.26 2.47 -15.48
N GLY A 398 4.06 2.76 -15.98
CA GLY A 398 2.78 2.35 -15.40
C GLY A 398 1.98 1.46 -16.36
N GLY A 399 0.74 1.16 -15.98
CA GLY A 399 -0.20 0.32 -16.73
C GLY A 399 -1.65 0.74 -16.42
N GLN A 400 -2.58 0.27 -17.24
CA GLN A 400 -4.02 0.38 -17.04
C GLN A 400 -4.71 -0.72 -17.88
N VAL A 401 -5.77 -1.33 -17.36
CA VAL A 401 -6.71 -2.20 -18.10
C VAL A 401 -8.06 -1.54 -18.27
#